data_AF-A0A961MX34-F1
#
_entry.id   AF-A0A961MX34-F1
#
_cell.length_a   1.000
_cell.length_b   1.000
_cell.length_c   1.000
_cell.angle_alpha   90.00
_cell.angle_beta   90.00
_cell.angle_gamma   90.00
#
_symmetry.space_group_name_H-M   'P 1'
#
loop_
_entity.id
_entity.type
_entity.pdbx_description
1 polymer ?
#
loop_
_entity_poly.entity_id
_entity_poly.type
_entity_poly.pdbx_seq_one_letter_code
_entity_poly.pdbx_strand_id
1 'polypeptide(L)'
;MAFLIRWLIAFVLLAATWNPTSYNYVRWATENWETQLPVTVLGGLILTVVYIVYLRATLRSIGPIGMALVAAVFAALIWVLIDWGWLQTGNSVVNQWLSILLASLVLGIGLSWSILRRRISGQVDIDDVDEE
;
A
#
# COMPACT_ATOMS: atom_id res chain seq x y z
N MET A 1 1.39 18.04 0.65
CA MET A 1 1.85 17.42 -0.61
C MET A 1 2.50 16.06 -0.42
N ALA A 2 3.31 15.84 0.63
CA ALA A 2 4.02 14.56 0.83
C ALA A 2 3.12 13.31 1.01
N PHE A 3 1.92 13.42 1.58
CA PHE A 3 1.00 12.28 1.75
C PHE A 3 0.55 11.69 0.41
N LEU A 4 0.09 12.55 -0.52
CA LEU A 4 -0.42 12.11 -1.82
C LEU A 4 0.65 11.38 -2.62
N ILE A 5 1.89 11.85 -2.59
CA ILE A 5 3.02 11.20 -3.26
C ILE A 5 3.29 9.82 -2.64
N ARG A 6 3.36 9.72 -1.30
CA ARG A 6 3.58 8.44 -0.60
C ARG A 6 2.49 7.43 -0.89
N TRP A 7 1.24 7.89 -0.92
CA TRP A 7 0.07 7.08 -1.27
C TRP A 7 0.12 6.65 -2.75
N LEU A 8 0.41 7.58 -3.67
CA LEU A 8 0.52 7.27 -5.09
C LEU A 8 1.61 6.24 -5.37
N ILE A 9 2.77 6.36 -4.72
CA ILE A 9 3.84 5.35 -4.81
C ILE A 9 3.34 4.00 -4.29
N ALA A 10 2.59 3.95 -3.19
CA ALA A 10 2.01 2.70 -2.68
C ALA A 10 1.00 2.09 -3.68
N PHE A 11 0.19 2.93 -4.31
CA PHE A 11 -0.77 2.52 -5.34
C PHE A 11 -0.04 1.96 -6.56
N VAL A 12 0.97 2.66 -7.07
CA VAL A 12 1.78 2.21 -8.20
C VAL A 12 2.53 0.93 -7.86
N LEU A 13 3.07 0.78 -6.65
CA LEU A 13 3.72 -0.45 -6.20
C LEU A 13 2.77 -1.66 -6.28
N LEU A 14 1.57 -1.52 -5.72
CA LEU A 14 0.56 -2.59 -5.74
C LEU A 14 0.07 -2.88 -7.15
N ALA A 15 -0.25 -1.83 -7.92
CA ALA A 15 -0.69 -1.96 -9.31
C ALA A 15 0.39 -2.59 -10.19
N ALA A 16 1.66 -2.18 -10.06
CA ALA A 16 2.77 -2.76 -10.80
C ALA A 16 2.98 -4.24 -10.43
N THR A 17 2.70 -4.63 -9.19
CA THR A 17 2.85 -6.01 -8.72
C THR A 17 1.75 -6.90 -9.29
N TRP A 18 0.48 -6.55 -9.08
CA TRP A 18 -0.65 -7.38 -9.50
C TRP A 18 -1.88 -6.52 -9.78
N ASN A 19 -2.35 -6.53 -11.03
CA ASN A 19 -3.54 -5.81 -11.48
C ASN A 19 -4.24 -6.63 -12.60
N PRO A 20 -5.50 -6.32 -12.97
CA PRO A 20 -6.24 -7.13 -13.93
C PRO A 20 -5.76 -6.98 -15.38
N THR A 21 -4.97 -5.95 -15.69
CA THR A 21 -4.43 -5.70 -17.04
C THR A 21 -3.33 -6.69 -17.41
N SER A 22 -2.92 -6.69 -18.68
CA SER A 22 -1.76 -7.43 -19.17
C SER A 22 -0.43 -6.91 -18.61
N TYR A 23 -0.39 -5.69 -18.09
CA TYR A 23 0.83 -5.04 -17.62
C TYR A 23 0.92 -5.12 -16.09
N ASN A 24 1.42 -6.25 -15.59
CA ASN A 24 1.80 -6.41 -14.18
C ASN A 24 2.98 -7.37 -14.05
N TYR A 25 3.78 -7.19 -12.99
CA TYR A 25 4.99 -7.95 -12.74
C TYR A 25 4.71 -9.44 -12.58
N VAL A 26 3.66 -9.83 -11.84
CA VAL A 26 3.33 -11.25 -11.63
C VAL A 26 3.09 -11.96 -12.96
N ARG A 27 2.28 -11.38 -13.86
CA ARG A 27 2.00 -11.95 -15.18
C ARG A 27 3.26 -12.00 -16.05
N TRP A 28 3.98 -10.88 -16.15
CA TRP A 28 5.22 -10.81 -16.92
C TRP A 28 6.25 -11.84 -16.42
N ALA A 29 6.39 -12.00 -15.11
CA ALA A 29 7.26 -13.00 -14.50
C ALA A 29 6.83 -14.42 -14.85
N THR A 30 5.53 -14.75 -14.75
CA THR A 30 5.04 -16.09 -15.11
C THR A 30 5.21 -16.43 -16.58
N GLU A 31 5.22 -15.44 -17.47
CA GLU A 31 5.42 -15.64 -18.91
C GLU A 31 6.91 -15.73 -19.30
N ASN A 32 7.81 -15.14 -18.52
CA ASN A 32 9.23 -14.98 -18.90
C ASN A 32 10.23 -15.64 -17.94
N TRP A 33 9.79 -16.30 -16.86
CA TRP A 33 10.72 -16.88 -15.88
C TRP A 33 11.63 -17.96 -16.47
N GLU A 34 11.19 -18.72 -17.47
CA GLU A 34 12.03 -19.76 -18.11
C GLU A 34 13.12 -19.16 -19.00
N THR A 35 12.83 -18.02 -19.66
CA THR A 35 13.73 -17.40 -20.64
C THR A 35 14.58 -16.27 -20.06
N GLN A 36 14.11 -15.62 -18.99
CA GLN A 36 14.72 -14.42 -18.39
C GLN A 36 14.79 -14.50 -16.86
N LEU A 37 15.07 -15.70 -16.32
CA LEU A 37 15.12 -15.95 -14.87
C LEU A 37 15.91 -14.90 -14.07
N PRO A 38 17.13 -14.46 -14.47
CA PRO A 38 17.88 -13.47 -13.69
C PRO A 38 17.17 -12.11 -13.59
N VAL A 39 16.53 -11.66 -14.68
CA VAL A 39 15.80 -10.38 -14.71
C VAL A 39 14.54 -10.48 -13.87
N THR A 40 13.82 -11.61 -13.96
CA THR A 40 12.67 -11.91 -13.11
C THR A 40 13.05 -11.86 -11.64
N VAL A 41 14.10 -12.56 -11.22
CA VAL A 41 14.55 -12.55 -9.83
C VAL A 41 14.95 -11.15 -9.37
N LEU A 42 15.69 -10.39 -10.19
CA LEU A 42 16.08 -9.02 -9.87
C LEU A 42 14.86 -8.11 -9.67
N GLY A 43 13.88 -8.16 -10.57
CA GLY A 43 12.65 -7.37 -10.47
C GLY A 43 11.86 -7.71 -9.20
N GLY A 44 11.76 -9.00 -8.87
CA GLY A 44 11.09 -9.47 -7.65
C GLY A 44 11.79 -9.00 -6.37
N LEU A 45 13.12 -9.01 -6.35
CA LEU A 45 13.91 -8.49 -5.23
C LEU A 45 13.73 -6.99 -5.06
N ILE A 46 13.76 -6.21 -6.15
CA ILE A 46 13.51 -4.76 -6.10
C ILE A 46 12.12 -4.46 -5.53
N LEU A 47 11.08 -5.14 -6.04
CA LEU A 47 9.72 -4.98 -5.51
C LEU A 47 9.65 -5.33 -4.02
N THR A 48 10.28 -6.43 -3.63
CA THR A 48 10.32 -6.90 -2.24
C THR A 48 11.00 -5.87 -1.32
N VAL A 49 12.11 -5.26 -1.75
CA VAL A 49 12.77 -4.19 -0.99
C VAL A 49 11.81 -3.03 -0.78
N VAL A 50 11.10 -2.58 -1.82
CA VAL A 50 10.13 -1.48 -1.70
C VAL A 50 8.99 -1.85 -0.75
N TYR A 51 8.45 -3.08 -0.84
CA TYR A 51 7.45 -3.58 0.10
C TYR A 51 7.95 -3.60 1.55
N ILE A 52 9.17 -4.08 1.79
CA ILE A 52 9.76 -4.13 3.13
C ILE A 52 9.90 -2.72 3.72
N VAL A 53 10.34 -1.74 2.93
CA VAL A 53 10.43 -0.34 3.37
C VAL A 53 9.07 0.18 3.82
N TYR A 54 8.03 -0.01 2.99
CA TYR A 54 6.67 0.43 3.30
C TYR A 54 6.10 -0.25 4.55
N LEU A 55 6.23 -1.58 4.64
CA LEU A 55 5.70 -2.37 5.75
C LEU A 55 6.44 -2.06 7.05
N ARG A 56 7.78 -2.01 7.04
CA ARG A 56 8.55 -1.67 8.24
C ARG A 56 8.26 -0.26 8.72
N ALA A 57 8.21 0.72 7.83
CA ALA A 57 7.90 2.09 8.20
C ALA A 57 6.50 2.21 8.83
N THR A 58 5.52 1.48 8.28
CA THR A 58 4.15 1.40 8.83
C THR A 58 4.11 0.74 10.20
N LEU A 59 4.76 -0.42 10.35
CA LEU A 59 4.80 -1.15 11.62
C LEU A 59 5.53 -0.37 12.72
N ARG A 60 6.63 0.32 12.36
CA ARG A 60 7.40 1.14 13.31
C ARG A 60 6.63 2.36 13.79
N SER A 61 5.79 2.96 12.94
CA SER A 61 5.06 4.19 13.27
C SER A 61 3.76 3.92 14.07
N ILE A 62 3.00 2.91 13.65
CA ILE A 62 1.68 2.58 14.19
C ILE A 62 1.78 1.56 15.34
N GLY A 63 2.72 0.62 15.25
CA GLY A 63 2.79 -0.55 16.13
C GLY A 63 1.83 -1.68 15.72
N PRO A 64 1.99 -2.89 16.28
CA PRO A 64 1.23 -4.07 15.88
C PRO A 64 -0.27 -3.94 16.17
N ILE A 65 -0.65 -3.32 17.30
CA ILE A 65 -2.06 -3.11 17.66
C ILE A 65 -2.74 -2.19 16.66
N GLY A 66 -2.11 -1.06 16.32
CA GLY A 66 -2.69 -0.16 15.34
C GLY A 66 -2.73 -0.77 13.94
N MET A 67 -1.75 -1.64 13.58
CA MET A 67 -1.82 -2.41 12.33
C MET A 67 -3.03 -3.36 12.32
N ALA A 68 -3.31 -4.04 13.44
CA ALA A 68 -4.49 -4.88 13.58
C ALA A 68 -5.79 -4.06 13.48
N LEU A 69 -5.84 -2.87 14.09
CA LEU A 69 -6.98 -1.96 13.96
C LEU A 69 -7.17 -1.48 12.52
N VAL A 70 -6.10 -1.13 11.81
CA VAL A 70 -6.16 -0.74 10.39
C VAL A 70 -6.66 -1.91 9.53
N ALA A 71 -6.17 -3.13 9.78
CA ALA A 71 -6.66 -4.33 9.12
C ALA A 71 -8.15 -4.59 9.42
N ALA A 72 -8.61 -4.37 10.65
CA ALA A 72 -10.01 -4.52 11.04
C ALA A 72 -10.91 -3.48 10.36
N VAL A 73 -10.51 -2.21 10.34
CA VAL A 73 -11.23 -1.14 9.62
C VAL A 73 -11.30 -1.46 8.12
N PHE A 74 -10.21 -1.95 7.55
CA PHE A 74 -10.15 -2.37 6.15
C PHE A 74 -11.09 -3.54 5.84
N ALA A 75 -11.07 -4.57 6.68
CA ALA A 75 -11.97 -5.72 6.55
C ALA A 75 -13.44 -5.30 6.69
N ALA A 76 -13.75 -4.41 7.63
CA ALA A 76 -15.09 -3.84 7.80
C ALA A 76 -15.51 -3.01 6.58
N LEU A 77 -14.61 -2.22 6.00
CA LEU A 77 -14.91 -1.45 4.79
C LEU A 77 -15.20 -2.37 3.60
N ILE A 78 -14.42 -3.43 3.40
CA ILE A 78 -14.71 -4.46 2.39
C ILE A 78 -16.07 -5.09 2.64
N TRP A 79 -16.39 -5.43 3.90
CA TRP A 79 -17.70 -5.97 4.26
C TRP A 79 -18.83 -5.01 3.85
N VAL A 80 -18.74 -3.73 4.21
CA VAL A 80 -19.73 -2.71 3.84
C VAL A 80 -19.88 -2.61 2.31
N LEU A 81 -18.78 -2.66 1.57
CA LEU A 81 -18.81 -2.60 0.10
C LEU A 81 -19.45 -3.85 -0.54
N ILE A 82 -19.33 -5.01 0.10
CA ILE A 82 -20.05 -6.23 -0.29
C ILE A 82 -21.55 -6.08 0.02
N ASP A 83 -21.89 -5.61 1.22
CA ASP A 83 -23.27 -5.43 1.68
C ASP A 83 -24.05 -4.43 0.80
N TRP A 84 -23.42 -3.33 0.40
CA TRP A 84 -23.97 -2.35 -0.53
C TRP A 84 -23.99 -2.83 -2.00
N GLY A 85 -23.49 -4.03 -2.30
CA GLY A 85 -23.47 -4.60 -3.63
C GLY A 85 -22.46 -3.98 -4.61
N TRP A 86 -21.50 -3.18 -4.11
CA TRP A 86 -20.43 -2.59 -4.92
C TRP A 86 -19.34 -3.62 -5.26
N LEU A 87 -19.07 -4.54 -4.33
CA LEU A 87 -18.23 -5.72 -4.55
C LEU A 87 -19.10 -6.94 -4.80
N GLN A 88 -19.02 -7.49 -6.01
CA GLN A 88 -19.72 -8.71 -6.40
C GLN A 88 -18.70 -9.75 -6.81
N THR A 89 -18.91 -11.02 -6.42
CA THR A 89 -18.03 -12.14 -6.81
C THR A 89 -17.90 -12.31 -8.33
N GLY A 90 -18.85 -11.78 -9.10
CA GLY A 90 -18.85 -11.84 -10.57
C GLY A 90 -17.93 -10.86 -11.30
N ASN A 91 -17.42 -9.80 -10.64
CA ASN A 91 -16.58 -8.79 -11.30
C ASN A 91 -15.16 -8.74 -10.70
N SER A 92 -14.32 -9.69 -11.10
CA SER A 92 -12.94 -9.80 -10.61
C SER A 92 -12.07 -8.56 -10.94
N VAL A 93 -12.37 -7.84 -12.02
CA VAL A 93 -11.62 -6.64 -12.43
C VAL A 93 -11.84 -5.49 -11.45
N VAL A 94 -13.10 -5.17 -11.16
CA VAL A 94 -13.46 -4.10 -10.20
C VAL A 94 -12.94 -4.45 -8.81
N ASN A 95 -13.11 -5.70 -8.38
CA ASN A 95 -12.68 -6.15 -7.06
C ASN A 95 -11.15 -6.03 -6.88
N GLN A 96 -10.36 -6.35 -7.91
CA GLN A 96 -8.89 -6.20 -7.85
C GLN A 96 -8.48 -4.73 -7.75
N TRP A 97 -9.02 -3.85 -8.60
CA TRP A 97 -8.70 -2.42 -8.52
C TRP A 97 -9.11 -1.80 -7.19
N LEU A 98 -10.27 -2.18 -6.66
CA LEU A 98 -10.72 -1.71 -5.37
C LEU A 98 -9.79 -2.23 -4.25
N SER A 99 -9.36 -3.48 -4.32
CA SER A 99 -8.38 -4.05 -3.36
C SER A 99 -7.06 -3.29 -3.40
N ILE A 100 -6.53 -2.97 -4.59
CA ILE A 100 -5.31 -2.16 -4.78
C ILE A 100 -5.50 -0.76 -4.18
N LEU A 101 -6.63 -0.10 -4.51
CA LEU A 101 -6.94 1.24 -4.02
C LEU A 101 -6.97 1.25 -2.50
N LEU A 102 -7.72 0.36 -1.89
CA LEU A 102 -7.83 0.30 -0.44
C LEU A 102 -6.47 -0.04 0.19
N ALA A 103 -5.76 -1.06 -0.32
CA ALA A 103 -4.48 -1.49 0.27
C ALA A 103 -3.41 -0.39 0.18
N SER A 104 -3.44 0.39 -0.91
CA SER A 104 -2.56 1.55 -1.06
C SER A 104 -2.86 2.64 -0.03
N LEU A 105 -4.13 2.86 0.33
CA LEU A 105 -4.51 3.81 1.38
C LEU A 105 -3.97 3.38 2.74
N VAL A 106 -4.08 2.08 3.07
CA VAL A 106 -3.50 1.51 4.31
C VAL A 106 -2.01 1.79 4.39
N LEU A 107 -1.26 1.51 3.32
CA LEU A 107 0.18 1.77 3.25
C LEU A 107 0.53 3.27 3.30
N GLY A 108 -0.25 4.12 2.61
CA GLY A 108 -0.06 5.57 2.60
C GLY A 108 -0.30 6.22 3.98
N ILE A 109 -1.35 5.76 4.68
CA ILE A 109 -1.64 6.16 6.07
C ILE A 109 -0.53 5.69 7.00
N GLY A 110 -0.09 4.44 6.86
CA GLY A 110 1.02 3.87 7.62
C GLY A 110 2.29 4.71 7.61
N LEU A 111 2.70 5.16 6.41
CA LEU A 111 3.87 6.03 6.25
C LEU A 111 3.69 7.44 6.84
N SER A 112 2.46 7.92 6.95
CA SER A 112 2.17 9.29 7.38
C SER A 112 1.65 9.38 8.81
N TRP A 113 1.60 8.25 9.53
CA TRP A 113 1.06 8.16 10.87
C TRP A 113 1.83 8.97 11.90
N SER A 114 3.17 9.03 11.82
CA SER A 114 3.98 9.85 12.73
C SER A 114 3.59 11.33 12.64
N ILE A 115 3.39 11.83 11.42
CA ILE A 115 2.97 13.21 11.15
C ILE A 115 1.53 13.44 11.61
N LEU A 116 0.63 12.52 11.29
CA LEU A 116 -0.78 12.61 11.68
C LEU A 116 -0.93 12.64 13.21
N ARG A 117 -0.22 11.74 13.92
CA ARG A 117 -0.21 11.67 15.38
C ARG A 117 0.29 12.98 15.99
N ARG A 118 1.42 13.52 15.50
CA ARG A 118 2.00 14.79 15.97
C ARG A 118 1.04 15.97 15.80
N ARG A 119 0.38 16.06 14.64
CA ARG A 119 -0.62 17.12 14.38
C ARG A 119 -1.82 17.02 15.30
N ILE A 120 -2.32 15.80 15.55
CA ILE A 120 -3.47 15.58 16.45
C ILE A 120 -3.10 15.87 17.90
N SER A 121 -1.90 15.48 18.35
CA SER A 121 -1.45 15.72 19.73
C SER A 121 -1.04 17.17 20.00
N GLY A 122 -0.99 18.03 18.98
CA GLY A 122 -0.52 19.41 19.13
C GLY A 122 0.97 19.49 19.49
N GLN A 123 1.74 18.45 19.19
CA GLN A 123 3.19 18.46 19.39
C GLN A 123 3.83 19.37 18.34
N VAL A 124 4.30 20.54 18.76
CA VAL A 124 5.23 21.38 18.01
C VAL A 124 6.63 20.86 18.31
N ASP A 125 7.36 20.41 17.28
CA ASP A 125 8.76 20.03 17.43
C ASP A 125 9.56 21.31 17.75
N ILE A 126 10.47 21.25 18.72
CA ILE A 126 11.44 22.32 18.99
C ILE A 126 12.47 22.42 17.84
N ASP A 127 12.51 21.42 16.95
CA ASP A 127 13.37 21.38 15.74
C ASP A 127 12.90 22.29 14.59
N ASP A 128 11.71 22.90 14.65
CA ASP A 128 11.25 23.90 13.65
C ASP A 128 11.81 25.31 13.93
N VAL A 129 12.73 25.48 14.90
CA VAL A 129 13.28 26.78 15.30
C VAL A 129 14.53 27.21 14.50
N ASP A 130 15.12 26.31 13.71
CA ASP A 130 16.40 26.56 13.01
C ASP A 130 16.29 26.69 11.47
N GLU A 131 15.09 26.82 10.90
CA GLU A 131 14.90 27.11 9.46
C GLU A 131 14.25 28.50 9.24
N GLU A 132 14.99 29.57 9.54
CA GLU A 132 14.81 30.90 8.92
C GLU A 132 15.92 31.16 7.88
#